data_AF-A0A969JYJ3-F1
#
_entry.id   AF-A0A969JYJ3-F1
#
_cell.length_a   1.000
_cell.length_b   1.000
_cell.length_c   1.000
_cell.angle_alpha   90.00
_cell.angle_beta   90.00
_cell.angle_gamma   90.00
#
_symmetry.space_group_name_H-M   'P 1'
#
loop_
_entity.id
_entity.type
_entity.pdbx_description
1 polymer ?
#
loop_
_entity_poly.entity_id
_entity_poly.type
_entity_poly.pdbx_seq_one_letter_code
_entity_poly.pdbx_strand_id
1 'polypeptide(L)'
;MASPYCSAAAAQWLVDRGAKAIGFDCFSEYCARLPDFGSEDFIIHKVILENGAILMQQMTNLSQLPTDRRVHFFAPFIKIDGAEGSPARFFALV
;
A
#
# COMPACT_ATOMS: atom_id res chain seq x y z
N MET A 1 14.23 16.24 -1.87
CA MET A 1 13.12 15.89 -2.80
C MET A 1 11.91 15.51 -1.97
N ALA A 2 10.72 16.02 -2.27
CA ALA A 2 9.49 15.67 -1.55
C ALA A 2 8.74 14.58 -2.31
N SER A 3 8.64 13.39 -1.74
CA SER A 3 7.72 12.34 -2.22
C SER A 3 6.26 12.77 -1.96
N PRO A 4 5.24 12.11 -2.53
CA PRO A 4 3.88 12.08 -1.99
C PRO A 4 3.80 11.22 -0.71
N TYR A 5 2.67 11.30 0.01
CA TYR A 5 2.33 10.47 1.17
C TYR A 5 0.81 10.40 1.35
N CYS A 6 0.34 9.44 2.16
CA CYS A 6 -1.06 9.29 2.53
C CYS A 6 -1.32 9.94 3.91
N SER A 7 -2.50 10.55 4.09
CA SER A 7 -2.95 10.97 5.42
C SER A 7 -3.68 9.83 6.12
N ALA A 8 -3.65 9.79 7.45
CA ALA A 8 -4.38 8.79 8.24
C ALA A 8 -5.89 8.82 7.94
N ALA A 9 -6.46 10.02 7.74
CA ALA A 9 -7.87 10.16 7.36
C ALA A 9 -8.18 9.55 5.98
N ALA A 10 -7.27 9.69 5.00
CA ALA A 10 -7.45 9.07 3.68
C ALA A 10 -7.33 7.54 3.75
N ALA A 11 -6.37 7.03 4.54
CA ALA A 11 -6.24 5.59 4.78
C ALA A 11 -7.50 5.02 5.45
N GLN A 12 -8.01 5.68 6.50
CA GLN A 12 -9.23 5.27 7.20
C GLN A 12 -10.44 5.25 6.25
N TRP A 13 -10.59 6.31 5.46
CA TRP A 13 -11.67 6.40 4.49
C TRP A 13 -11.65 5.28 3.44
N LEU A 14 -10.47 4.79 3.04
CA LEU A 14 -10.35 3.67 2.11
C LEU A 14 -10.83 2.36 2.74
N VAL A 15 -10.42 2.07 3.97
CA VAL A 15 -10.83 0.84 4.68
C VAL A 15 -12.30 0.87 5.06
N ASP A 16 -12.85 2.03 5.47
CA ASP A 16 -14.28 2.22 5.74
C ASP A 16 -15.17 1.91 4.53
N ARG A 17 -14.61 2.07 3.32
CA ARG A 17 -15.29 1.75 2.05
C ARG A 17 -15.10 0.31 1.60
N GLY A 18 -14.51 -0.52 2.46
CA GLY A 18 -14.33 -1.94 2.23
C GLY A 18 -13.13 -2.28 1.36
N ALA A 19 -12.15 -1.39 1.18
CA ALA A 19 -10.90 -1.73 0.50
C ALA A 19 -10.21 -2.88 1.26
N LYS A 20 -9.92 -3.98 0.55
CA LYS A 20 -9.24 -5.16 1.10
C LYS A 20 -7.73 -5.18 0.83
N ALA A 21 -7.28 -4.38 -0.13
CA ALA A 21 -5.89 -4.18 -0.46
C ALA A 21 -5.70 -2.73 -0.92
N ILE A 22 -4.65 -2.07 -0.44
CA ILE A 22 -4.34 -0.67 -0.72
C ILE A 22 -2.89 -0.61 -1.17
N GLY A 23 -2.66 0.05 -2.32
CA GLY A 23 -1.37 0.09 -3.00
C GLY A 23 -0.84 1.50 -3.19
N PHE A 24 0.46 1.67 -2.99
CA PHE A 24 1.18 2.93 -3.24
C PHE A 24 2.39 2.69 -4.14
N ASP A 25 2.68 3.64 -5.03
CA ASP A 25 3.91 3.70 -5.83
C ASP A 25 5.07 4.42 -5.12
N CYS A 26 4.83 4.85 -3.88
CA CYS A 26 5.78 5.52 -2.99
C CYS A 26 5.63 4.99 -1.56
N PHE A 27 6.45 5.49 -0.64
CA PHE A 27 6.20 5.29 0.79
C PHE A 27 4.92 6.03 1.18
N SER A 28 3.99 5.31 1.81
CA SER A 28 2.72 5.88 2.26
C SER A 28 2.90 6.83 3.45
N GLU A 29 3.99 6.67 4.21
CA GLU A 29 4.25 7.37 5.46
C GLU A 29 4.98 8.70 5.24
N TYR A 30 4.52 9.75 5.93
CA TYR A 30 5.26 11.01 5.98
C TYR A 30 6.55 10.88 6.79
N CYS A 31 6.52 10.15 7.91
CA CYS A 31 7.65 10.01 8.84
C CYS A 31 8.87 9.36 8.20
N ALA A 32 8.70 8.55 7.15
CA ALA A 32 9.79 7.98 6.34
C ALA A 32 10.70 9.00 5.65
N ARG A 33 10.38 10.31 5.72
CA ARG A 33 11.22 11.41 5.23
C ARG A 33 12.14 11.99 6.30
N LEU A 34 11.85 11.70 7.56
CA LEU A 34 12.59 12.23 8.68
C LEU A 34 13.83 11.34 8.89
N PRO A 35 14.93 11.89 9.41
CA PRO A 35 16.13 11.09 9.69
C PRO A 35 15.91 10.10 10.83
N ASP A 36 15.05 10.46 11.80
CA ASP A 36 14.83 9.71 13.04
C ASP A 36 13.37 9.25 13.13
N PHE A 37 13.03 8.15 12.45
CA PHE A 37 11.72 7.49 12.57
C PHE A 37 11.87 6.02 12.94
N GLY A 38 10.86 5.47 13.60
CA GLY A 38 10.71 4.03 13.86
C GLY A 38 9.50 3.43 13.16
N SER A 39 9.39 2.11 13.19
CA SER A 39 8.20 1.39 12.72
C SER A 39 6.94 1.79 13.47
N GLU A 40 7.07 2.23 14.72
CA GLU A 40 5.94 2.68 15.54
C GLU A 40 5.26 3.94 15.00
N ASP A 41 5.98 4.74 14.22
CA ASP A 41 5.49 5.96 13.61
C ASP A 41 4.68 5.71 12.32
N PHE A 42 4.59 4.45 11.88
CA PHE A 42 3.93 4.07 10.62
C PHE A 42 2.41 3.99 10.78
N ILE A 43 1.78 5.15 10.91
CA ILE A 43 0.34 5.25 11.17
C ILE A 43 -0.51 4.74 10.00
N ILE A 44 -0.04 4.89 8.75
CA ILE A 44 -0.77 4.38 7.58
C ILE A 44 -0.73 2.86 7.53
N HIS A 45 0.41 2.25 7.89
CA HIS A 45 0.50 0.80 8.07
C HIS A 45 -0.46 0.32 9.15
N LYS A 46 -0.47 0.96 10.33
CA LYS A 46 -1.36 0.61 11.44
C LYS A 46 -2.82 0.65 11.02
N VAL A 47 -3.28 1.78 10.46
CA VAL A 47 -4.67 1.93 9.99
C VAL A 47 -5.05 0.84 8.98
N ILE A 48 -4.21 0.55 7.99
CA ILE A 48 -4.54 -0.42 6.95
C ILE A 48 -4.52 -1.86 7.48
N LEU A 49 -3.45 -2.26 8.17
CA LEU A 49 -3.23 -3.63 8.61
C LEU A 49 -4.13 -4.02 9.79
N GLU A 50 -4.37 -3.13 10.76
CA GLU A 50 -5.27 -3.40 11.88
C GLU A 50 -6.74 -3.54 11.45
N ASN A 51 -7.11 -2.92 10.32
CA ASN A 51 -8.42 -3.11 9.68
C ASN A 51 -8.49 -4.36 8.78
N GLY A 52 -7.47 -5.23 8.81
CA GLY A 52 -7.42 -6.48 8.06
C GLY A 52 -7.28 -6.31 6.55
N ALA A 53 -6.84 -5.14 6.09
CA ALA A 53 -6.51 -4.90 4.68
C ALA A 53 -5.01 -5.12 4.44
N ILE A 54 -4.64 -5.39 3.19
CA ILE A 54 -3.25 -5.61 2.78
C ILE A 54 -2.64 -4.30 2.30
N LEU A 55 -1.46 -3.96 2.79
CA LEU A 55 -0.66 -2.86 2.27
C LEU A 55 0.33 -3.35 1.20
N MET A 56 0.32 -2.72 0.02
CA MET A 56 1.26 -2.96 -1.07
C MET A 56 2.03 -1.68 -1.35
N GLN A 57 3.36 -1.77 -1.43
CA GLN A 57 4.23 -0.61 -1.63
C GLN A 57 5.12 -0.79 -2.86
N GLN A 58 5.67 0.33 -3.33
CA GLN A 58 6.60 0.37 -4.48
C GLN A 58 5.99 -0.18 -5.78
N MET A 59 4.68 0.04 -5.97
CA MET A 59 4.02 -0.31 -7.23
C MET A 59 4.59 0.53 -8.38
N THR A 60 4.56 -0.03 -9.58
CA THR A 60 5.05 0.64 -10.80
C THR A 60 4.00 0.54 -11.91
N ASN A 61 4.19 1.34 -12.97
CA ASN A 61 3.34 1.32 -14.18
C ASN A 61 1.86 1.63 -13.93
N LEU A 62 1.49 2.29 -12.83
CA LEU A 62 0.11 2.64 -12.53
C LEU A 62 -0.54 3.52 -13.63
N SER A 63 0.27 4.33 -14.32
CA SER A 63 -0.18 5.15 -15.45
C SER A 63 -0.61 4.35 -16.69
N GLN A 64 -0.29 3.06 -16.75
CA GLN A 64 -0.71 2.17 -17.84
C GLN A 64 -2.07 1.52 -17.59
N LEU A 65 -2.66 1.71 -16.41
CA LEU A 65 -3.97 1.16 -16.07
C LEU A 65 -5.10 2.03 -16.63
N PRO A 66 -6.18 1.43 -17.16
CA PRO A 66 -7.36 2.17 -17.58
C PRO A 66 -8.05 2.81 -16.37
N THR A 67 -8.51 4.05 -16.52
CA THR A 67 -9.16 4.83 -15.46
C THR A 67 -10.68 4.83 -15.56
N ASP A 68 -11.23 4.34 -16.67
CA ASP A 68 -12.65 4.30 -17.02
C ASP A 68 -13.34 2.97 -16.67
N ARG A 69 -12.56 1.96 -16.24
CA ARG A 69 -13.07 0.63 -15.86
C ARG A 69 -12.25 -0.03 -14.76
N ARG A 70 -12.80 -1.09 -14.18
CA ARG A 70 -12.08 -1.95 -13.23
C ARG A 70 -11.15 -2.90 -13.98
N VAL A 71 -10.02 -3.24 -13.35
CA VAL A 71 -9.07 -4.24 -13.83
C VAL A 71 -8.99 -5.42 -12.86
N HIS A 72 -8.68 -6.60 -13.39
CA HIS A 72 -8.25 -7.71 -12.54
C HIS A 72 -6.80 -7.50 -12.15
N PHE A 73 -6.57 -7.34 -10.85
CA PHE A 73 -5.24 -7.13 -10.27
C PHE A 73 -4.84 -8.34 -9.42
N PHE A 74 -3.58 -8.75 -9.55
CA PHE A 74 -3.03 -9.90 -8.88
C PHE A 74 -1.74 -9.52 -8.17
N ALA A 75 -1.59 -9.99 -6.93
CA ALA A 75 -0.41 -9.79 -6.11
C ALA A 75 0.13 -11.13 -5.58
N PRO A 76 0.64 -12.02 -6.45
CA PRO A 76 1.33 -13.22 -5.98
C PRO A 76 2.58 -12.84 -5.20
N PHE A 77 2.77 -13.50 -4.07
CA PHE A 77 3.90 -13.32 -3.17
C PHE A 77 4.51 -14.67 -2.78
N ILE A 78 5.74 -14.65 -2.28
CA ILE A 78 6.42 -15.84 -1.79
C ILE A 78 5.84 -16.18 -0.41
N LYS A 79 5.42 -17.44 -0.23
CA LYS A 79 5.01 -17.93 1.09
C LYS A 79 6.26 -18.18 1.93
N ILE A 80 6.55 -17.23 2.82
CA ILE A 80 7.66 -17.31 3.77
C ILE A 80 7.07 -17.57 5.15
N ASP A 81 7.53 -18.62 5.81
CA ASP A 81 7.04 -18.97 7.15
C ASP A 81 7.40 -17.90 8.18
N GLY A 82 6.43 -17.52 9.02
CA GLY A 82 6.59 -16.47 10.03
C GLY A 82 6.78 -15.03 9.51
N ALA A 83 6.66 -14.78 8.21
CA ALA A 83 6.88 -13.45 7.65
C ALA A 83 5.60 -12.58 7.67
N GLU A 84 5.77 -11.31 8.03
CA GLU A 84 4.70 -10.30 8.02
C GLU A 84 4.51 -9.63 6.64
N GLY A 85 5.42 -9.90 5.71
CA GLY A 85 5.40 -9.40 4.34
C GLY A 85 6.34 -10.19 3.44
N SER A 86 6.14 -10.06 2.12
CA SER A 86 6.98 -10.72 1.13
C SER A 86 7.10 -9.83 -0.11
N PRO A 87 8.23 -9.87 -0.84
CA PRO A 87 8.26 -9.37 -2.21
C PRO A 87 7.18 -10.08 -3.04
N ALA A 88 6.63 -9.34 -3.98
CA ALA A 88 5.51 -9.79 -4.80
C ALA A 88 5.70 -9.35 -6.24
N ARG A 89 5.15 -10.13 -7.18
CA ARG A 89 5.11 -9.76 -8.60
C ARG A 89 3.71 -9.26 -8.93
N PHE A 90 3.46 -7.98 -8.70
CA PHE A 90 2.18 -7.37 -9.07
C PHE A 90 1.97 -7.38 -10.58
N PHE A 91 0.76 -7.74 -11.02
CA PHE A 91 0.35 -7.62 -12.41
C PHE A 91 -1.17 -7.39 -12.51
N ALA A 92 -1.59 -6.78 -13.61
CA ALA A 92 -2.99 -6.57 -13.94
C ALA A 92 -3.29 -7.07 -15.35
N LEU A 93 -4.53 -7.51 -15.56
CA LEU A 93 -5.07 -7.79 -16.89
C LEU A 93 -5.78 -6.53 -17.40
N VAL A 94 -5.32 -6.01 -18.53
CA VAL A 94 -5.80 -4.77 -19.17
C VAL A 94 -6.37 -5.09 -20.54
#